data_AF-A0A367EQ62-F1
#
_entry.id   AF-A0A367EQ62-F1
#
_cell.length_a   1.000
_cell.length_b   1.000
_cell.length_c   1.000
_cell.angle_alpha   90.00
_cell.angle_beta   90.00
_cell.angle_gamma   90.00
#
_symmetry.space_group_name_H-M   'P 1'
#
loop_
_entity.id
_entity.type
_entity.pdbx_description
1 polymer ?
#
loop_
_entity_poly.entity_id
_entity_poly.type
_entity_poly.pdbx_seq_one_letter_code
_entity_poly.pdbx_strand_id
1 'polypeptide(L)'
;MPGHVQHAMSTVVLTIGPAHTLRQAAQLMSARRVGAAVVLDPDTSGLGILTERDILNSLGAGQDPDRETAHAHTTSDVVFAGPDWTLAAAAEAMVQGGFRHLIVLDGREPVGIVSVRDIVRSWADTDVPPADPWSAGAPPAGEAAV
;
A
#
# COMPACT_ATOMS: atom_id res chain seq x y z
N MET A 1 -8.73 17.53 -7.41
CA MET A 1 -7.51 17.88 -6.64
C MET A 1 -6.53 16.75 -6.80
N PRO A 2 -5.21 16.98 -6.96
CA PRO A 2 -4.25 15.89 -6.97
C PRO A 2 -4.54 14.96 -5.79
N GLY A 3 -4.56 13.65 -6.05
CA GLY A 3 -5.05 12.66 -5.10
C GLY A 3 -4.41 12.85 -3.72
N HIS A 4 -5.22 12.76 -2.67
CA HIS A 4 -4.75 12.76 -1.28
C HIS A 4 -4.78 11.32 -0.76
N VAL A 5 -3.93 11.03 0.22
CA VAL A 5 -3.76 9.70 0.82
C VAL A 5 -5.10 9.12 1.29
N GLN A 6 -5.94 9.90 1.97
CA GLN A 6 -7.25 9.46 2.45
C GLN A 6 -8.19 8.92 1.37
N HIS A 7 -8.02 9.33 0.11
CA HIS A 7 -8.87 8.89 -1.01
C HIS A 7 -8.31 7.67 -1.74
N ALA A 8 -7.05 7.30 -1.49
CA ALA A 8 -6.40 6.14 -2.13
C ALA A 8 -6.10 5.01 -1.14
N MET A 9 -5.92 5.32 0.14
CA MET A 9 -5.52 4.34 1.16
C MET A 9 -6.54 3.21 1.34
N SER A 10 -6.06 2.07 1.83
CA SER A 10 -6.92 1.02 2.38
C SER A 10 -7.24 1.32 3.84
N THR A 11 -8.54 1.43 4.16
CA THR A 11 -9.03 1.52 5.54
C THR A 11 -9.04 0.16 6.24
N VAL A 12 -9.04 -0.94 5.48
CA VAL A 12 -8.89 -2.29 6.01
C VAL A 12 -7.41 -2.61 6.10
N VAL A 13 -6.91 -2.61 7.33
CA VAL A 13 -5.51 -2.92 7.63
C VAL A 13 -5.41 -4.36 8.15
N LEU A 14 -4.59 -5.18 7.50
CA LEU A 14 -4.23 -6.47 8.07
C LEU A 14 -3.45 -6.22 9.37
N THR A 15 -4.03 -6.63 10.49
CA THR A 15 -3.41 -6.51 11.81
C THR A 15 -3.02 -7.91 12.30
N ILE A 16 -1.81 -8.04 12.83
CA ILE A 16 -1.30 -9.27 13.43
C ILE A 16 -0.70 -8.96 14.81
N GLY A 17 -0.70 -9.97 15.69
CA GLY A 17 -0.04 -9.88 16.99
C GLY A 17 1.48 -10.16 16.91
N PRO A 18 2.27 -9.70 17.90
CA PRO A 18 3.74 -9.76 17.90
C PRO A 18 4.29 -11.20 17.86
N ALA A 19 3.54 -12.16 18.39
CA ALA A 19 3.92 -13.57 18.47
C ALA A 19 3.59 -14.38 17.20
N HIS A 20 2.91 -13.79 16.20
CA HIS A 20 2.72 -14.50 14.93
C HIS A 20 4.07 -14.82 14.31
N THR A 21 4.21 -16.04 13.78
CA THR A 21 5.42 -16.40 13.05
C THR A 21 5.46 -15.69 11.69
N LEU A 22 6.64 -15.58 11.09
CA LEU A 22 6.76 -15.05 9.73
C LEU A 22 5.96 -15.88 8.73
N ARG A 23 5.86 -17.20 8.92
CA ARG A 23 5.00 -18.05 8.07
C ARG A 23 3.52 -17.68 8.21
N GLN A 24 3.02 -17.50 9.43
CA GLN A 24 1.63 -17.10 9.66
C GLN A 24 1.35 -15.71 9.06
N ALA A 25 2.26 -14.76 9.25
CA ALA A 25 2.16 -13.44 8.66
C ALA A 25 2.11 -13.52 7.11
N ALA A 26 3.01 -14.29 6.49
CA ALA A 26 3.02 -14.49 5.04
C ALA A 26 1.70 -15.10 4.51
N GLN A 27 1.15 -16.09 5.22
CA GLN A 27 -0.13 -16.71 4.87
C GLN A 27 -1.29 -15.70 4.93
N LEU A 28 -1.35 -14.89 5.99
CA LEU A 28 -2.36 -13.85 6.15
C LEU A 28 -2.23 -12.75 5.09
N MET A 29 -1.00 -12.30 4.81
CA MET A 29 -0.70 -11.33 3.75
C MET A 29 -1.15 -11.85 2.37
N SER A 30 -0.80 -13.11 2.06
CA SER A 30 -1.19 -13.77 0.80
C SER A 30 -2.71 -13.90 0.67
N ALA A 31 -3.39 -14.39 1.71
CA ALA A 31 -4.85 -14.54 1.73
C ALA A 31 -5.59 -13.21 1.53
N ARG A 32 -5.04 -12.11 2.09
CA ARG A 32 -5.59 -10.76 1.97
C ARG A 32 -5.09 -9.99 0.75
N ARG A 33 -4.14 -10.54 -0.01
CA ARG A 33 -3.48 -9.90 -1.17
C ARG A 33 -2.83 -8.55 -0.83
N VAL A 34 -2.24 -8.45 0.36
CA VAL A 34 -1.52 -7.26 0.86
C VAL A 34 -0.05 -7.56 1.07
N GLY A 35 0.81 -6.55 0.94
CA GLY A 35 2.26 -6.69 1.10
C GLY A 35 2.80 -6.22 2.45
N ALA A 36 1.91 -5.84 3.37
CA ALA A 36 2.26 -5.37 4.70
C ALA A 36 1.13 -5.67 5.71
N ALA A 37 1.52 -5.78 6.99
CA ALA A 37 0.64 -5.93 8.12
C ALA A 37 1.09 -5.00 9.25
N VAL A 38 0.13 -4.42 9.97
CA VAL A 38 0.41 -3.73 11.23
C VAL A 38 0.60 -4.77 12.32
N VAL A 39 1.68 -4.64 13.06
CA VAL A 39 1.96 -5.43 14.25
C VAL A 39 1.49 -4.60 15.45
N LEU A 40 0.51 -5.11 16.17
CA LEU A 40 -0.02 -4.48 17.38
C LEU A 40 0.41 -5.30 18.59
N ASP A 41 1.24 -4.71 19.42
CA ASP A 41 1.64 -5.29 20.71
C ASP A 41 0.84 -4.64 21.86
N PRO A 42 -0.04 -5.40 22.54
CA PRO A 42 -0.85 -4.87 23.64
C PRO A 42 -0.01 -4.45 24.84
N ASP A 43 1.20 -4.98 25.03
CA ASP A 43 2.03 -4.74 26.20
C ASP A 43 2.88 -3.46 26.06
N THR A 44 3.32 -3.16 24.84
CA THR A 44 4.18 -2.00 24.56
C THR A 44 3.40 -0.80 24.00
N SER A 45 2.12 -0.98 23.66
CA SER A 45 1.29 0.01 22.92
C SER A 45 1.93 0.48 21.61
N GLY A 46 2.97 -0.21 21.15
CA GLY A 46 3.76 0.14 19.98
C GLY A 46 3.08 -0.32 18.70
N LEU A 47 2.98 0.59 17.74
CA LEU A 47 2.59 0.24 16.38
C LEU A 47 3.83 -0.10 15.57
N GLY A 48 3.82 -1.31 15.03
CA GLY A 48 4.85 -1.79 14.13
C GLY A 48 4.30 -2.06 12.74
N ILE A 49 5.20 -2.16 11.76
CA ILE A 49 4.87 -2.70 10.43
C ILE A 49 5.78 -3.88 10.12
N LEU A 50 5.19 -4.94 9.57
CA LEU A 50 5.89 -6.05 8.96
C LEU A 50 5.52 -6.08 7.48
N THR A 51 6.52 -6.16 6.60
CA THR A 51 6.36 -6.17 5.14
C THR A 51 6.90 -7.44 4.51
N GLU A 52 6.55 -7.67 3.25
CA GLU A 52 7.14 -8.74 2.44
C GLU A 52 8.68 -8.72 2.47
N ARG A 53 9.29 -7.52 2.49
CA ARG A 53 10.74 -7.39 2.47
C ARG A 53 11.36 -7.93 3.75
N ASP A 54 10.71 -7.74 4.89
CA ASP A 54 11.23 -8.21 6.18
C ASP A 54 11.25 -9.74 6.21
N ILE A 55 10.20 -10.36 5.68
CA ILE A 55 10.12 -11.82 5.49
C ILE A 55 11.23 -12.29 4.53
N LEU A 56 11.41 -11.61 3.39
CA LEU A 56 12.45 -11.96 2.42
C LEU A 56 13.87 -11.81 3.01
N ASN A 57 14.12 -10.78 3.82
CA ASN A 57 15.39 -10.57 4.49
C ASN A 57 15.68 -11.67 5.51
N SER A 58 14.68 -12.05 6.32
CA SER A 58 14.81 -13.14 7.28
C SER A 58 15.14 -14.48 6.61
N LEU A 59 14.43 -14.81 5.54
CA LEU A 59 14.70 -16.01 4.74
C LEU A 59 16.07 -15.95 4.06
N GLY A 60 16.46 -14.81 3.53
CA GLY A 60 17.78 -14.59 2.92
C GLY A 60 18.93 -14.74 3.92
N ALA A 61 18.68 -14.47 5.21
CA ALA A 61 19.60 -14.71 6.30
C ALA A 61 19.60 -16.18 6.80
N GLY A 62 18.79 -17.06 6.21
CA GLY A 62 18.71 -18.48 6.57
C GLY A 62 17.93 -18.76 7.86
N GLN A 63 17.12 -17.81 8.33
CA GLN A 63 16.30 -18.00 9.53
C GLN A 63 15.05 -18.84 9.23
N ASP A 64 14.52 -19.49 10.27
CA ASP A 64 13.34 -20.35 10.16
C ASP A 64 12.04 -19.55 10.33
N PRO A 65 11.21 -19.41 9.28
CA PRO A 65 9.97 -18.62 9.34
C PRO A 65 8.90 -19.24 10.25
N ASP A 66 9.05 -20.48 10.69
CA ASP A 66 8.18 -21.12 11.69
C ASP A 66 8.58 -20.79 13.13
N ARG A 67 9.75 -20.19 13.33
CA ARG A 67 10.30 -19.83 14.65
C ARG A 67 10.44 -18.33 14.85
N GLU A 68 10.79 -17.61 13.79
CA GLU A 68 10.90 -16.16 13.82
C GLU A 68 9.53 -15.51 13.99
N THR A 69 9.45 -14.54 14.89
CA THR A 69 8.20 -13.83 15.25
C THR A 69 8.12 -12.48 14.57
N ALA A 70 6.91 -11.98 14.35
CA ALA A 70 6.68 -10.67 13.77
C ALA A 70 7.42 -9.56 14.55
N HIS A 71 7.40 -9.60 15.88
CA HIS A 71 8.08 -8.63 16.73
C HIS A 71 9.60 -8.53 16.46
N ALA A 72 10.27 -9.65 16.21
CA ALA A 72 11.72 -9.66 15.95
C ALA A 72 12.10 -9.00 14.60
N HIS A 73 11.15 -8.88 13.69
CA HIS A 73 11.34 -8.37 12.32
C HIS A 73 10.53 -7.10 12.04
N THR A 74 9.89 -6.55 13.07
CA THR A 74 9.12 -5.33 12.96
C THR A 74 10.07 -4.14 12.85
N THR A 75 9.88 -3.28 11.86
CA THR A 75 10.57 -1.98 11.86
C THR A 75 9.81 -1.01 12.76
N SER A 76 10.53 -0.38 13.69
CA SER A 76 9.99 0.67 14.57
C SER A 76 10.16 2.08 13.98
N ASP A 77 11.09 2.25 13.04
CA ASP A 77 11.28 3.48 12.26
C ASP A 77 10.25 3.56 11.13
N VAL A 78 8.97 3.48 11.51
CA VAL A 78 7.86 3.61 10.57
C VAL A 78 7.69 5.09 10.24
N VAL A 79 7.83 5.43 8.97
CA VAL A 79 7.36 6.73 8.48
C VAL A 79 5.85 6.66 8.37
N PHE A 80 5.17 7.60 9.02
CA PHE A 80 3.72 7.73 8.99
C PHE A 80 3.31 8.82 8.00
N ALA A 81 2.17 8.62 7.33
CA ALA A 81 1.53 9.64 6.50
C ALA A 81 0.32 10.24 7.22
N GLY A 82 0.04 11.52 6.98
CA GLY A 82 -1.25 12.11 7.31
C GLY A 82 -2.31 11.79 6.24
N PRO A 83 -3.61 11.74 6.58
CA PRO A 83 -4.68 11.55 5.60
C PRO A 83 -4.73 12.65 4.53
N ASP A 84 -4.29 13.85 4.90
CA ASP A 84 -4.22 15.07 4.07
C ASP A 84 -2.94 15.15 3.22
N TRP A 85 -2.00 14.21 3.37
CA TRP A 85 -0.84 14.17 2.49
C TRP A 85 -1.26 13.98 1.04
N THR A 86 -0.56 14.66 0.13
CA THR A 86 -0.70 14.39 -1.29
C THR A 86 -0.10 13.03 -1.63
N LEU A 87 -0.63 12.35 -2.65
CA LEU A 87 -0.04 11.10 -3.13
C LEU A 87 1.40 11.30 -3.63
N ALA A 88 1.74 12.49 -4.13
CA ALA A 88 3.11 12.83 -4.53
C ALA A 88 4.06 12.86 -3.34
N ALA A 89 3.67 13.50 -2.22
CA ALA A 89 4.46 13.51 -1.00
C ALA A 89 4.62 12.10 -0.41
N ALA A 90 3.55 11.30 -0.42
CA ALA A 90 3.62 9.90 -0.01
C ALA A 90 4.57 9.08 -0.90
N ALA A 91 4.51 9.25 -2.22
CA ALA A 91 5.41 8.59 -3.16
C ALA A 91 6.88 9.00 -2.96
N GLU A 92 7.14 10.29 -2.74
CA GLU A 92 8.48 10.80 -2.46
C GLU A 92 9.06 10.20 -1.17
N ALA A 93 8.27 10.17 -0.09
CA ALA A 93 8.67 9.54 1.16
C ALA A 93 8.98 8.04 0.98
N MET A 94 8.18 7.31 0.20
CA MET A 94 8.44 5.91 -0.14
C MET A 94 9.75 5.71 -0.91
N VAL A 95 10.05 6.59 -1.88
CA VAL A 95 11.30 6.54 -2.65
C VAL A 95 12.50 6.83 -1.74
N GLN A 96 12.45 7.90 -0.95
CA GLN A 96 13.55 8.32 -0.08
C GLN A 96 13.84 7.30 1.03
N GLY A 97 12.80 6.75 1.65
CA GLY A 97 12.94 5.75 2.70
C GLY A 97 13.10 4.31 2.19
N GLY A 98 12.94 4.09 0.88
CA GLY A 98 13.09 2.79 0.24
C GLY A 98 11.99 1.77 0.58
N PHE A 99 10.90 2.17 1.23
CA PHE A 99 9.74 1.32 1.58
C PHE A 99 8.55 1.57 0.64
N ARG A 100 7.56 0.66 0.68
CA ARG A 100 6.41 0.70 -0.26
C ARG A 100 5.05 0.90 0.40
N HIS A 101 5.03 1.01 1.72
CA HIS A 101 3.82 1.14 2.52
C HIS A 101 4.05 2.20 3.59
N LEU A 102 3.04 3.01 3.85
CA LEU A 102 2.99 3.98 4.93
C LEU A 102 1.75 3.66 5.77
N ILE A 103 1.91 3.63 7.09
CA ILE A 103 0.75 3.66 7.99
C ILE A 103 0.20 5.10 7.98
N VAL A 104 -1.11 5.23 7.81
CA VAL A 104 -1.79 6.52 7.83
C VAL A 104 -2.31 6.76 9.25
N LEU A 105 -1.89 7.86 9.87
CA LEU A 105 -2.35 8.28 11.19
C LEU A 105 -3.21 9.53 11.08
N ASP A 106 -4.37 9.51 11.74
CA ASP A 106 -5.10 10.73 12.08
C ASP A 106 -4.77 11.09 13.54
N GLY A 107 -3.89 12.07 13.72
CA GLY A 107 -3.27 12.36 15.01
C GLY A 107 -2.42 11.20 15.51
N ARG A 108 -2.94 10.41 16.45
CA ARG A 108 -2.27 9.21 17.02
C ARG A 108 -2.94 7.90 16.65
N GLU A 109 -4.06 7.95 15.94
CA GLU A 109 -4.87 6.76 15.62
C GLU A 109 -4.55 6.25 14.21
N PRO A 110 -4.23 4.96 14.04
CA PRO A 110 -4.10 4.36 12.71
C PRO A 110 -5.45 4.29 12.01
N VAL A 111 -5.56 5.01 10.89
CA VAL A 111 -6.78 5.07 10.09
C VAL A 111 -6.67 4.31 8.76
N GLY A 112 -5.46 3.86 8.40
CA GLY A 112 -5.27 3.06 7.19
C GLY A 112 -3.82 2.74 6.86
N ILE A 113 -3.62 2.12 5.70
CA ILE A 113 -2.32 1.98 5.03
C ILE A 113 -2.45 2.47 3.60
N VAL A 114 -1.46 3.23 3.13
CA VAL A 114 -1.29 3.53 1.71
C VAL A 114 -0.04 2.84 1.17
N SER A 115 -0.17 2.18 0.01
CA SER A 115 0.91 1.51 -0.69
C SER A 115 1.24 2.19 -2.02
N VAL A 116 2.42 1.88 -2.58
CA VAL A 116 2.77 2.28 -3.97
C VAL A 116 1.69 1.83 -4.96
N ARG A 117 1.07 0.66 -4.74
CA ARG A 117 -0.01 0.15 -5.61
C ARG A 117 -1.24 1.05 -5.57
N ASP A 118 -1.57 1.59 -4.40
CA ASP A 118 -2.72 2.48 -4.24
C ASP A 118 -2.49 3.82 -4.93
N ILE A 119 -1.26 4.36 -4.83
CA ILE A 119 -0.84 5.55 -5.56
C ILE A 119 -0.96 5.34 -7.07
N VAL A 120 -0.40 4.24 -7.58
CA VAL A 120 -0.45 3.89 -9.02
C VAL A 120 -1.89 3.71 -9.49
N ARG A 121 -2.75 3.03 -8.71
CA ARG A 121 -4.17 2.87 -9.02
C ARG A 121 -4.85 4.23 -9.12
N SER A 122 -4.65 5.11 -8.13
CA SER A 122 -5.28 6.43 -8.13
C SER A 122 -4.88 7.27 -9.34
N TRP A 123 -3.63 7.18 -9.80
CA TRP A 123 -3.21 7.87 -11.02
C TRP A 123 -3.84 7.26 -12.28
N ALA A 124 -3.92 5.93 -12.37
CA ALA A 124 -4.57 5.25 -13.49
C ALA A 124 -6.08 5.53 -13.58
N ASP A 125 -6.78 5.67 -12.45
CA ASP A 125 -8.21 6.01 -12.41
C ASP A 125 -8.47 7.49 -12.76
N THR A 126 -7.43 8.34 -12.72
CA THR A 126 -7.53 9.76 -13.10
C THR A 126 -7.25 9.98 -14.59
N ASP A 127 -6.75 8.96 -15.30
CA ASP A 127 -6.62 9.01 -16.76
C ASP A 127 -8.01 8.87 -17.41
N VAL A 128 -8.38 9.92 -18.15
CA VAL A 128 -9.45 9.91 -19.16
C VAL A 128 -9.32 8.62 -19.96
N PRO A 129 -10.43 7.88 -20.26
CA PRO A 129 -10.36 6.68 -21.09
C PRO A 129 -9.56 7.02 -22.36
N PRO A 130 -8.68 6.12 -22.84
CA PRO A 130 -7.86 6.43 -24.02
C PRO A 130 -8.79 6.98 -25.09
N ALA A 131 -8.52 8.21 -25.53
CA ALA A 131 -9.34 8.85 -26.55
C ALA A 131 -9.47 7.86 -27.69
N ASP A 132 -10.71 7.42 -27.96
CA ASP A 132 -10.98 6.43 -28.98
C ASP A 132 -10.37 6.96 -30.30
N PRO A 133 -9.27 6.35 -30.81
CA PRO A 133 -8.57 6.84 -31.98
C PRO A 133 -9.40 6.72 -33.27
N TRP A 134 -10.57 6.06 -33.20
CA TRP A 134 -11.53 5.90 -34.28
C TRP A 134 -12.68 6.93 -34.22
N SER A 135 -12.70 7.82 -33.23
CA SER A 135 -13.72 8.88 -33.11
C SER A 135 -13.57 10.00 -34.14
N ALA A 136 -12.39 10.13 -34.74
CA ALA A 136 -12.11 11.14 -35.75
C ALA A 136 -12.27 10.56 -37.16
N GLY A 137 -13.52 10.45 -37.62
CA GLY A 137 -13.80 10.27 -39.05
C GLY A 137 -14.91 9.27 -39.39
N ALA A 138 -16.13 9.53 -38.95
CA ALA A 138 -17.27 9.14 -39.77
C ALA A 138 -17.42 10.20 -40.87
N PRO A 139 -17.25 9.88 -42.17
CA PRO A 139 -17.57 10.83 -43.23
C PRO A 139 -19.06 11.17 -43.17
N PRO A 140 -19.47 12.41 -43.50
CA PRO A 140 -20.89 12.78 -43.47
C PRO A 140 -21.67 11.87 -44.41
N ALA A 141 -22.75 11.30 -43.89
CA ALA A 141 -23.68 10.51 -44.66
C ALA A 141 -24.38 11.41 -45.70
N GLY A 142 -24.10 11.16 -46.97
CA GLY A 142 -24.96 11.50 -48.09
C GLY A 142 -24.97 12.96 -48.52
N GLU A 143 -24.28 13.25 -49.61
CA GLU A 143 -24.82 14.18 -50.60
C GLU A 143 -25.46 13.34 -51.70
N ALA A 144 -26.78 13.31 -51.69
CA ALA A 144 -27.59 12.79 -52.76
C ALA A 144 -27.63 13.84 -53.87
N ALA A 145 -27.23 13.49 -55.10
CA ALA A 145 -27.61 14.24 -56.29
C ALA A 145 -27.30 13.45 -57.58
N VAL A 146 -28.39 12.99 -58.20
CA VAL A 146 -28.69 12.82 -59.65
C VAL A 146 -27.81 11.92 -60.51
#